data_AF-A0A3D2SH44-F1
#
_entry.id   AF-A0A3D2SH44-F1
#
_cell.length_a   1.000
_cell.length_b   1.000
_cell.length_c   1.000
_cell.angle_alpha   90.00
_cell.angle_beta   90.00
_cell.angle_gamma   90.00
#
_symmetry.space_group_name_H-M   'P 1'
#
loop_
_entity.id
_entity.type
_entity.pdbx_description
1 polymer ?
#
loop_
_entity_poly.entity_id
_entity_poly.type
_entity_poly.pdbx_seq_one_letter_code
_entity_poly.pdbx_strand_id
1 'polypeptide(L)'
;MKKHMLSIMLLLSAGWVCANQPDSVYVKGYTTAKNNYKDGLHLAYSLDGKHWQPVADEFSFLKSDYGRWGAEKRMINPQLLRAQNGTWHCLFDVNERDGVVGVASSEDLILWTPQDYYVGNSGEVEKYLLSQGLDKKSNTVCKVPYQVVQRLVDHSMVTAYKNEKNAETAESFAARHADLKPVSATLNINQEDRKPISDKLIGVFFEDINYAADGGLYAELIQNRDFEYTSKDKKEWNSLTAWTSKGSVRVETANPLHDNNKHYALLDSGQTLINEGFNGIAIQTGEKYDFSVFVKASSASLFSVRLIDAAGKSLSNELVLSATSRSAANGWKKIEKVLTATATVPDARLEIKAVKVASGEQLAVDMVSLFPQKTFRNRKNGLRKDLAQMIADIKPRFVRFPGGCVAHGNGMDNIYNWKHTIGKLEERKPDFNLWGYHQTKGLGYFEYFQYCEDIGAEPLPVLAAGVPCQNSAHNHA
;
A
#
# COMPACT_ATOMS: atom_id res chain seq x y z
N MET A 1 -24.37 25.39 28.25
CA MET A 1 -23.22 25.89 29.05
C MET A 1 -21.94 25.27 28.51
N LYS A 2 -21.35 25.85 27.46
CA LYS A 2 -20.05 25.47 26.90
C LYS A 2 -19.05 26.55 27.29
N LYS A 3 -18.02 26.19 28.04
CA LYS A 3 -16.98 27.09 28.53
C LYS A 3 -16.05 27.46 27.38
N HIS A 4 -16.03 28.72 26.99
CA HIS A 4 -15.01 29.29 26.11
C HIS A 4 -13.73 29.53 26.91
N MET A 5 -12.62 28.88 26.50
CA MET A 5 -11.28 29.25 26.94
C MET A 5 -10.84 30.47 26.15
N LEU A 6 -10.88 31.63 26.80
CA LEU A 6 -10.29 32.88 26.33
C LEU A 6 -8.78 32.79 26.62
N SER A 7 -7.94 32.62 25.59
CA SER A 7 -6.50 32.78 25.75
C SER A 7 -6.19 34.26 25.87
N ILE A 8 -5.79 34.67 27.08
CA ILE A 8 -5.33 36.02 27.40
C ILE A 8 -3.98 36.22 26.71
N MET A 9 -3.94 37.14 25.74
CA MET A 9 -2.72 37.65 25.14
C MET A 9 -2.08 38.61 26.15
N LEU A 10 -1.12 38.12 26.94
CA LEU A 10 -0.35 38.94 27.86
C LEU A 10 0.62 39.81 27.04
N LEU A 11 0.27 41.08 26.86
CA LEU A 11 1.20 42.12 26.43
C LEU A 11 2.22 42.35 27.54
N LEU A 12 3.30 41.56 27.53
CA LEU A 12 4.51 41.87 28.27
C LEU A 12 5.19 43.05 27.56
N SER A 13 5.15 44.21 28.19
CA SER A 13 6.04 45.33 27.90
C SER A 13 7.48 44.86 28.12
N ALA A 14 8.12 44.39 27.05
CA ALA A 14 9.53 44.04 27.04
C ALA A 14 10.34 45.34 27.14
N GLY A 15 10.79 45.66 28.35
CA GLY A 15 12.01 46.44 28.50
C GLY A 15 13.11 45.71 27.74
N TRP A 16 13.68 46.36 26.73
CA TRP A 16 14.84 45.86 26.00
C TRP A 16 16.03 45.81 26.95
N VAL A 17 16.17 44.70 27.67
CA VAL A 17 17.49 44.24 28.08
C VAL A 17 18.11 43.68 26.81
N CYS A 18 19.03 44.43 26.20
CA CYS A 18 19.92 43.89 25.19
C CYS A 18 20.74 42.77 25.84
N ALA A 19 20.21 41.54 25.85
CA ALA A 19 21.00 40.37 26.13
C ALA A 19 22.10 40.36 25.06
N ASN A 20 23.35 40.53 25.50
CA ASN A 20 24.49 40.57 24.61
C ASN A 20 24.55 39.23 23.88
N GLN A 21 24.19 39.20 22.60
CA GLN A 21 24.23 37.96 21.82
C GLN A 21 25.69 37.51 21.72
N PRO A 22 25.98 36.22 21.92
CA PRO A 22 27.35 35.73 21.81
C PRO A 22 27.84 35.88 20.37
N ASP A 23 29.12 36.23 20.17
CA ASP A 23 29.69 36.32 18.81
C ASP A 23 29.65 34.97 18.09
N SER A 24 29.77 33.87 18.83
CA SER A 24 29.77 32.51 18.29
C SER A 24 29.25 31.48 19.29
N VAL A 25 28.75 30.38 18.75
CA VAL A 25 28.22 29.23 19.50
C VAL A 25 28.68 27.93 18.84
N TYR A 26 28.65 26.84 19.60
CA TYR A 26 28.82 25.50 19.07
C TYR A 26 27.48 24.97 18.57
N VAL A 27 27.47 24.28 17.42
CA VAL A 27 26.30 23.64 16.83
C VAL A 27 26.62 22.17 16.55
N LYS A 28 25.64 21.29 16.76
CA LYS A 28 25.69 19.87 16.40
C LYS A 28 24.35 19.38 15.85
N GLY A 29 24.41 18.31 15.06
CA GLY A 29 23.24 17.56 14.61
C GLY A 29 22.88 16.46 15.59
N TYR A 30 21.60 16.13 15.67
CA TYR A 30 21.12 14.95 16.40
C TYR A 30 19.76 14.49 15.85
N THR A 31 19.35 13.27 16.18
CA THR A 31 17.97 12.80 16.01
C THR A 31 17.39 12.41 17.36
N THR A 32 16.07 12.31 17.44
CA THR A 32 15.38 11.77 18.62
C THR A 32 14.81 10.39 18.31
N ALA A 33 14.66 9.56 19.33
CA ALA A 33 13.92 8.29 19.21
C ALA A 33 12.39 8.52 19.09
N LYS A 34 11.92 9.77 19.18
CA LYS A 34 10.51 10.11 18.97
C LYS A 34 10.11 9.72 17.54
N ASN A 35 8.84 9.36 17.38
CA ASN A 35 8.28 8.93 16.10
C ASN A 35 9.14 7.86 15.38
N ASN A 36 9.83 7.00 16.14
CA ASN A 36 10.74 5.99 15.63
C ASN A 36 11.84 6.54 14.69
N TYR A 37 12.47 7.66 15.05
CA TYR A 37 13.55 8.31 14.28
C TYR A 37 13.13 8.88 12.91
N LYS A 38 11.83 9.11 12.71
CA LYS A 38 11.28 9.68 11.46
C LYS A 38 11.24 11.21 11.44
N ASP A 39 11.59 11.85 12.55
CA ASP A 39 11.59 13.30 12.67
C ASP A 39 12.84 13.93 12.03
N GLY A 40 13.83 13.12 11.62
CA GLY A 40 14.97 13.59 10.84
C GLY A 40 16.00 14.36 11.68
N LEU A 41 16.82 15.16 11.00
CA LEU A 41 17.89 15.97 11.58
C LEU A 41 17.31 17.13 12.38
N HIS A 42 17.64 17.15 13.67
CA HIS A 42 17.52 18.29 14.54
C HIS A 42 18.89 18.93 14.77
N LEU A 43 18.87 20.21 15.13
CA LEU A 43 20.08 20.96 15.44
C LEU A 43 20.03 21.41 16.91
N ALA A 44 21.15 21.34 17.59
CA ALA A 44 21.31 21.90 18.93
C ALA A 44 22.49 22.86 18.95
N TYR A 45 22.40 23.90 19.78
CA TYR A 45 23.49 24.85 20.01
C TYR A 45 23.93 24.89 21.48
N SER A 46 25.16 25.35 21.72
CA SER A 46 25.76 25.46 23.04
C SER A 46 26.73 26.64 23.11
N LEU A 47 26.73 27.36 24.22
CA LEU A 47 27.68 28.46 24.47
C LEU A 47 29.06 27.94 24.89
N ASP A 48 29.09 26.80 25.59
CA ASP A 48 30.28 26.23 26.24
C ASP A 48 30.68 24.86 25.68
N GLY A 49 29.93 24.33 24.72
CA GLY A 49 30.11 23.00 24.14
C GLY A 49 29.64 21.85 25.03
N LYS A 50 29.11 22.15 26.23
CA LYS A 50 28.70 21.15 27.24
C LYS A 50 27.20 21.13 27.45
N HIS A 51 26.57 22.30 27.56
CA HIS A 51 25.14 22.43 27.79
C HIS A 51 24.44 22.76 26.47
N TRP A 52 23.60 21.84 25.99
CA TRP A 52 23.00 21.89 24.67
C TRP A 52 21.53 22.29 24.75
N GLN A 53 21.13 23.22 23.87
CA GLN A 53 19.75 23.66 23.70
C GLN A 53 19.27 23.30 22.29
N PRO A 54 18.06 22.76 22.13
CA PRO A 54 17.51 22.49 20.80
C PRO A 54 17.27 23.81 20.07
N VAL A 55 17.61 23.85 18.78
CA VAL A 55 17.23 24.94 17.89
C VAL A 55 15.76 24.75 17.54
N ALA A 56 14.95 25.80 17.74
CA ALA A 56 13.55 25.86 17.32
C ALA A 56 12.69 24.67 17.79
N ASP A 57 12.80 24.28 19.08
CA ASP A 57 11.99 23.23 19.70
C ASP A 57 11.98 21.90 18.91
N GLU A 58 13.18 21.43 18.54
CA GLU A 58 13.37 20.21 17.75
C GLU A 58 12.75 20.27 16.35
N PHE A 59 12.81 21.44 15.71
CA PHE A 59 12.46 21.56 14.30
C PHE A 59 13.28 20.58 13.44
N SER A 60 12.63 20.01 12.43
CA SER A 60 13.23 19.05 11.49
C SER A 60 13.81 19.79 10.28
N PHE A 61 15.14 19.80 10.16
CA PHE A 61 15.84 20.51 9.09
C PHE A 61 16.13 19.65 7.86
N LEU A 62 16.22 18.33 8.03
CA LEU A 62 16.40 17.35 6.95
C LEU A 62 15.71 16.05 7.34
N LYS A 63 14.98 15.42 6.42
CA LYS A 63 14.37 14.10 6.62
C LYS A 63 14.93 13.09 5.63
N SER A 64 15.07 11.85 6.08
CA SER A 64 15.47 10.74 5.21
C SER A 64 14.43 10.50 4.12
N ASP A 65 14.87 10.41 2.86
CA ASP A 65 14.01 9.98 1.76
C ASP A 65 14.17 8.49 1.39
N TYR A 66 15.06 7.78 2.09
CA TYR A 66 15.40 6.37 1.89
C TYR A 66 14.24 5.42 2.18
N GLY A 67 14.12 4.41 1.32
CA GLY A 67 13.26 3.26 1.54
C GLY A 67 11.76 3.54 1.40
N ARG A 68 10.95 2.55 1.78
CA ARG A 68 9.49 2.58 1.63
C ARG A 68 8.87 3.76 2.39
N TRP A 69 7.87 4.37 1.76
CA TRP A 69 7.13 5.48 2.38
C TRP A 69 6.54 5.06 3.73
N GLY A 70 6.70 5.93 4.72
CA GLY A 70 6.23 5.72 6.08
C GLY A 70 7.13 4.80 6.92
N ALA A 71 7.50 3.60 6.45
CA ALA A 71 8.17 2.60 7.29
C ALA A 71 9.67 2.83 7.47
N GLU A 72 10.38 3.23 6.41
CA GLU A 72 11.86 3.16 6.35
C GLU A 72 12.53 4.53 6.24
N LYS A 73 11.73 5.61 6.16
CA LYS A 73 12.20 7.00 6.13
C LYS A 73 12.70 7.46 7.49
N ARG A 74 13.79 6.85 7.96
CA ARG A 74 14.40 7.07 9.28
C ARG A 74 15.78 7.67 9.13
N MET A 75 16.18 8.45 10.13
CA MET A 75 17.51 9.02 10.24
C MET A 75 18.10 8.68 11.61
N ILE A 76 19.14 7.86 11.61
CA ILE A 76 19.79 7.38 12.83
C ILE A 76 21.20 7.95 12.89
N ASN A 77 21.62 8.39 14.08
CA ASN A 77 22.97 8.88 14.36
C ASN A 77 23.51 9.92 13.36
N PRO A 78 22.80 11.05 13.12
CA PRO A 78 23.26 12.01 12.13
C PRO A 78 24.57 12.66 12.57
N GLN A 79 25.52 12.74 11.65
CA GLN A 79 26.81 13.40 11.83
C GLN A 79 26.86 14.61 10.92
N LEU A 80 27.05 15.79 11.53
CA LEU A 80 27.27 17.02 10.79
C LEU A 80 28.76 17.29 10.62
N LEU A 81 29.20 17.23 9.38
CA LEU A 81 30.56 17.48 8.97
C LEU A 81 30.62 18.83 8.24
N ARG A 82 31.71 19.58 8.40
CA ARG A 82 31.90 20.87 7.72
C ARG A 82 33.18 20.87 6.91
N ALA A 83 33.04 21.09 5.61
CA ALA A 83 34.15 21.15 4.65
C ALA A 83 34.87 22.51 4.71
N GLN A 84 36.09 22.57 4.16
CA GLN A 84 36.94 23.77 4.19
C GLN A 84 36.34 24.95 3.43
N ASN A 85 35.57 24.67 2.37
CA ASN A 85 34.82 25.66 1.60
C ASN A 85 33.58 26.20 2.35
N GLY A 86 33.28 25.67 3.54
CA GLY A 86 32.16 26.09 4.39
C GLY A 86 30.92 25.22 4.30
N THR A 87 30.84 24.31 3.32
CA THR A 87 29.69 23.43 3.06
C THR A 87 29.51 22.41 4.20
N TRP A 88 28.27 22.17 4.59
CA TRP A 88 27.87 21.15 5.55
C TRP A 88 27.53 19.85 4.83
N HIS A 89 27.88 18.73 5.45
CA HIS A 89 27.48 17.40 5.04
C HIS A 89 26.80 16.70 6.24
N CYS A 90 25.60 16.16 6.04
CA CYS A 90 24.91 15.32 7.00
C CYS A 90 25.03 13.88 6.56
N LEU A 91 25.74 13.07 7.33
CA LEU A 91 25.79 11.61 7.17
C LEU A 91 24.83 11.00 8.18
N PHE A 92 24.08 9.97 7.81
CA PHE A 92 23.20 9.28 8.76
C PHE A 92 22.96 7.83 8.36
N ASP A 93 22.78 6.97 9.35
CA ASP A 93 22.37 5.60 9.10
C ASP A 93 20.87 5.58 8.76
N VAL A 94 20.49 4.91 7.66
CA VAL A 94 19.09 4.91 7.20
C VAL A 94 18.21 3.93 8.00
N ASN A 95 18.80 2.84 8.49
CA ASN A 95 18.23 1.88 9.41
C ASN A 95 19.34 0.92 9.94
N GLU A 96 18.99 0.04 10.87
CA GLU A 96 19.93 -0.85 11.58
C GLU A 96 20.32 -2.11 10.79
N ARG A 97 19.75 -2.35 9.60
CA ARG A 97 19.83 -3.65 8.91
C ARG A 97 20.39 -3.60 7.49
N ASP A 98 20.21 -2.50 6.78
CA ASP A 98 20.55 -2.41 5.36
C ASP A 98 22.04 -2.09 5.14
N GLY A 99 22.73 -1.54 6.16
CA GLY A 99 24.14 -1.15 6.03
C GLY A 99 24.32 -0.05 4.98
N VAL A 100 23.41 0.92 4.96
CA VAL A 100 23.40 2.06 4.03
C VAL A 100 23.48 3.36 4.82
N VAL A 101 24.30 4.29 4.34
CA VAL A 101 24.47 5.63 4.89
C VAL A 101 23.95 6.63 3.87
N GLY A 102 23.02 7.47 4.32
CA GLY A 102 22.56 8.62 3.55
C GLY A 102 23.47 9.82 3.75
N VAL A 103 23.68 10.58 2.68
CA VAL A 103 24.53 11.77 2.66
C VAL A 103 23.77 12.89 1.96
N ALA A 104 23.67 14.04 2.61
CA ALA A 104 23.17 15.27 1.98
C ALA A 104 24.06 16.45 2.35
N SER A 105 24.12 17.45 1.48
CA SER A 105 24.92 18.65 1.68
C SER A 105 24.08 19.91 1.79
N SER A 106 24.59 20.92 2.49
CA SER A 106 23.92 22.22 2.62
C SER A 106 24.93 23.35 2.81
N GLU A 107 24.66 24.52 2.24
CA GLU A 107 25.46 25.72 2.49
C GLU A 107 25.03 26.47 3.77
N ASP A 108 23.79 26.26 4.22
CA ASP A 108 23.16 27.09 5.25
C ASP A 108 22.43 26.31 6.35
N LEU A 109 22.49 24.97 6.33
CA LEU A 109 21.78 24.03 7.21
C LEU A 109 20.24 24.05 7.06
N ILE A 110 19.72 24.76 6.06
CA ILE A 110 18.29 24.91 5.78
C ILE A 110 17.93 24.21 4.47
N LEU A 111 18.65 24.54 3.39
CA LEU A 111 18.44 23.97 2.07
C LEU A 111 19.45 22.85 1.85
N TRP A 112 18.94 21.63 1.74
CA TRP A 112 19.73 20.42 1.56
C TRP A 112 19.65 19.91 0.13
N THR A 113 20.74 19.35 -0.38
CA THR A 113 20.77 18.63 -1.66
C THR A 113 19.92 17.36 -1.60
N PRO A 114 19.54 16.77 -2.76
CA PRO A 114 19.10 15.38 -2.79
C PRO A 114 20.08 14.45 -2.06
N GLN A 115 19.55 13.38 -1.49
CA GLN A 115 20.33 12.42 -0.69
C GLN A 115 21.02 11.39 -1.60
N ASP A 116 22.32 11.24 -1.40
CA ASP A 116 23.10 10.14 -1.97
C ASP A 116 23.21 9.00 -0.95
N TYR A 117 23.23 7.75 -1.43
CA TYR A 117 23.24 6.57 -0.59
C TYR A 117 24.45 5.68 -0.88
N TYR A 118 25.19 5.35 0.17
CA TYR A 118 26.41 4.56 0.09
C TYR A 118 26.28 3.29 0.94
N VAL A 119 26.68 2.15 0.38
CA VAL A 119 26.78 0.89 1.10
C VAL A 119 28.01 0.91 2.00
N GLY A 120 27.84 0.56 3.27
CA GLY A 120 28.89 0.55 4.30
C GLY A 120 28.40 1.14 5.62
N ASN A 121 29.30 1.26 6.59
CA ASN A 121 29.01 2.00 7.82
C ASN A 121 29.42 3.47 7.72
N SER A 122 28.87 4.31 8.60
CA SER A 122 29.13 5.76 8.62
C SER A 122 30.62 6.12 8.67
N GLY A 123 31.45 5.35 9.37
CA GLY A 123 32.90 5.60 9.43
C GLY A 123 33.66 5.23 8.14
N GLU A 124 33.19 4.25 7.38
CA GLU A 124 33.75 3.91 6.06
C GLU A 124 33.38 4.97 5.03
N VAL A 125 32.11 5.38 5.02
CA VAL A 125 31.59 6.42 4.13
C VAL A 125 32.24 7.77 4.45
N GLU A 126 32.41 8.12 5.72
CA GLU A 126 33.16 9.30 6.13
C GLU A 126 34.59 9.29 5.57
N LYS A 127 35.34 8.19 5.72
CA LYS A 127 36.70 8.07 5.16
C LYS A 127 36.73 8.20 3.65
N TYR A 128 35.75 7.59 2.97
CA TYR A 128 35.62 7.71 1.52
C TYR A 128 35.38 9.18 1.14
N LEU A 129 34.45 9.87 1.77
CA LEU A 129 34.16 11.27 1.48
C LEU A 129 35.33 12.21 1.84
N LEU A 130 36.06 11.94 2.94
CA LEU A 130 37.32 12.62 3.28
C LEU A 130 38.36 12.46 2.16
N SER A 131 38.43 11.28 1.51
CA SER A 131 39.32 11.07 0.36
C SER A 131 38.90 11.88 -0.88
N GLN A 132 37.64 12.31 -0.95
CA GLN A 132 37.08 13.15 -2.01
C GLN A 132 37.15 14.66 -1.70
N GLY A 133 37.83 15.06 -0.61
CA GLY A 133 38.10 16.47 -0.31
C GLY A 133 37.31 17.07 0.87
N LEU A 134 36.60 16.27 1.66
CA LEU A 134 36.09 16.71 2.97
C LEU A 134 37.25 16.99 3.94
N ASP A 135 37.08 17.96 4.84
CA ASP A 135 38.15 18.42 5.73
C ASP A 135 38.51 17.36 6.79
N LYS A 136 39.81 17.06 6.94
CA LYS A 136 40.36 16.14 7.98
C LYS A 136 40.05 16.56 9.42
N LYS A 137 39.60 17.80 9.65
CA LYS A 137 39.22 18.36 10.97
C LYS A 137 37.72 18.43 11.21
N SER A 138 36.90 17.80 10.37
CA SER A 138 35.46 17.78 10.53
C SER A 138 35.05 17.22 11.91
N ASN A 139 34.67 18.10 12.83
CA ASN A 139 34.16 17.73 14.13
C ASN A 139 32.62 17.78 14.07
N THR A 140 31.94 16.78 14.61
CA THR A 140 30.46 16.74 14.69
C THR A 140 29.87 17.91 15.49
N VAL A 141 30.74 18.63 16.22
CA VAL A 141 30.48 19.90 16.89
C VAL A 141 31.28 21.01 16.21
N CYS A 142 30.57 21.95 15.59
CA CYS A 142 31.15 23.06 14.83
C CYS A 142 30.91 24.40 15.53
N LYS A 143 31.94 25.25 15.63
CA LYS A 143 31.78 26.63 16.11
C LYS A 143 31.34 27.54 14.96
N VAL A 144 30.25 28.30 15.14
CA VAL A 144 29.63 29.15 14.12
C VAL A 144 29.24 30.51 14.71
N PRO A 145 29.07 31.57 13.89
CA PRO A 145 28.46 32.80 14.35
C PRO A 145 27.03 32.57 14.88
N TYR A 146 26.62 33.27 15.94
CA TYR A 146 25.28 33.09 16.52
C TYR A 146 24.14 33.40 15.52
N GLN A 147 24.39 34.28 14.54
CA GLN A 147 23.46 34.56 13.44
C GLN A 147 23.03 33.31 12.66
N VAL A 148 23.85 32.25 12.62
CA VAL A 148 23.44 30.97 12.01
C VAL A 148 22.25 30.39 12.78
N VAL A 149 22.29 30.36 14.11
CA VAL A 149 21.18 29.88 14.95
C VAL A 149 19.95 30.76 14.77
N GLN A 150 20.12 32.09 14.71
CA GLN A 150 19.00 33.00 14.48
C GLN A 150 18.29 32.70 13.15
N ARG A 151 19.04 32.52 12.06
CA ARG A 151 18.45 32.16 10.75
C ARG A 151 17.70 30.81 10.78
N LEU A 152 18.20 29.84 11.54
CA LEU A 152 17.54 28.54 11.71
C LEU A 152 16.21 28.68 12.47
N VAL A 153 16.16 29.52 13.50
CA VAL A 153 14.93 29.85 14.24
C VAL A 153 13.95 30.63 13.36
N ASP A 154 14.42 31.63 12.62
CA ASP A 154 13.58 32.40 11.72
C ASP A 154 12.97 31.50 10.62
N HIS A 155 13.77 30.55 10.10
CA HIS A 155 13.30 29.56 9.12
C HIS A 155 12.20 28.67 9.70
N SER A 156 12.35 28.17 10.93
CA SER A 156 11.32 27.33 11.55
C SER A 156 10.01 28.09 11.75
N MET A 157 10.07 29.36 12.13
CA MET A 157 8.90 30.23 12.29
C MET A 157 8.20 30.49 10.95
N VAL A 158 8.97 30.79 9.90
CA VAL A 158 8.43 30.97 8.54
C VAL A 158 7.79 29.68 8.03
N THR A 159 8.41 28.52 8.28
CA THR A 159 7.85 27.22 7.89
C THR A 159 6.59 26.89 8.68
N ALA A 160 6.54 27.14 9.99
CA ALA A 160 5.35 26.97 10.80
C ALA A 160 4.18 27.84 10.31
N TYR A 161 4.45 29.11 9.99
CA TYR A 161 3.46 30.02 9.40
C TYR A 161 2.95 29.54 8.03
N LYS A 162 3.84 29.08 7.15
CA LYS A 162 3.44 28.49 5.85
C LYS A 162 2.58 27.24 6.05
N ASN A 163 2.93 26.39 7.00
CA ASN A 163 2.15 25.19 7.30
C ASN A 163 0.76 25.54 7.83
N GLU A 164 0.64 26.56 8.69
CA GLU A 164 -0.66 27.05 9.16
C GLU A 164 -1.53 27.56 7.99
N LYS A 165 -0.93 28.30 7.05
CA LYS A 165 -1.63 28.74 5.84
C LYS A 165 -2.05 27.59 4.94
N ASN A 166 -1.16 26.62 4.71
CA ASN A 166 -1.43 25.48 3.85
C ASN A 166 -2.43 24.50 4.47
N ALA A 167 -2.57 24.50 5.81
CA ALA A 167 -3.55 23.71 6.55
C ALA A 167 -4.90 24.43 6.68
N GLU A 168 -5.07 25.60 6.07
CA GLU A 168 -6.33 26.34 6.11
C GLU A 168 -7.46 25.55 5.44
N THR A 169 -8.56 25.39 6.17
CA THR A 169 -9.82 24.83 5.68
C THR A 169 -10.83 25.95 5.47
N ALA A 170 -11.90 25.67 4.72
CA ALA A 170 -13.02 26.60 4.57
C ALA A 170 -13.62 27.01 5.93
N GLU A 171 -13.64 26.09 6.89
CA GLU A 171 -14.11 26.34 8.26
C GLU A 171 -13.15 27.25 9.04
N SER A 172 -11.85 26.96 9.06
CA SER A 172 -10.88 27.78 9.78
C SER A 172 -10.75 29.18 9.18
N PHE A 173 -10.84 29.29 7.85
CA PHE A 173 -10.87 30.56 7.15
C PHE A 173 -12.07 31.40 7.63
N ALA A 174 -13.28 30.83 7.60
CA ALA A 174 -14.48 31.53 8.05
C ALA A 174 -14.39 32.00 9.52
N ALA A 175 -13.83 31.17 10.40
CA ALA A 175 -13.63 31.53 11.80
C ALA A 175 -12.61 32.66 12.00
N ARG A 176 -11.47 32.61 11.32
CA ARG A 176 -10.40 33.62 11.40
C ARG A 176 -10.84 34.97 10.81
N HIS A 177 -11.76 34.92 9.86
CA HIS A 177 -12.22 36.07 9.09
C HIS A 177 -13.71 36.38 9.35
N ALA A 178 -14.19 36.12 10.56
CA ALA A 178 -15.58 36.34 10.96
C ALA A 178 -16.02 37.81 10.88
N ASP A 179 -15.06 38.74 10.81
CA ASP A 179 -15.23 40.18 10.65
C ASP A 179 -15.29 40.64 9.17
N LEU A 180 -15.05 39.74 8.21
CA LEU A 180 -15.17 40.09 6.79
C LEU A 180 -16.61 40.50 6.48
N LYS A 181 -16.73 41.68 5.88
CA LYS A 181 -18.01 42.17 5.37
C LYS A 181 -18.35 41.43 4.08
N PRO A 182 -19.64 41.12 3.84
CA PRO A 182 -20.07 40.60 2.55
C PRO A 182 -19.60 41.51 1.41
N VAL A 183 -18.98 40.91 0.39
CA VAL A 183 -18.62 41.61 -0.85
C VAL A 183 -19.71 41.34 -1.87
N SER A 184 -20.24 42.39 -2.47
CA SER A 184 -21.07 42.25 -3.66
C SER A 184 -20.15 42.20 -4.89
N ALA A 185 -20.24 41.12 -5.65
CA ALA A 185 -19.51 40.94 -6.90
C ALA A 185 -20.50 40.59 -8.01
N THR A 186 -20.21 41.05 -9.23
CA THR A 186 -20.99 40.69 -10.43
C THR A 186 -20.13 39.79 -11.30
N LEU A 187 -20.60 38.58 -11.59
CA LEU A 187 -19.97 37.67 -12.54
C LEU A 187 -20.57 37.89 -13.93
N ASN A 188 -19.82 38.57 -14.82
CA ASN A 188 -20.21 38.73 -16.22
C ASN A 188 -19.68 37.53 -17.03
N ILE A 189 -20.58 36.66 -17.47
CA ILE A 189 -20.22 35.49 -18.29
C ILE A 189 -20.27 35.89 -19.77
N ASN A 190 -19.10 36.02 -20.40
CA ASN A 190 -19.01 36.22 -21.85
C ASN A 190 -19.13 34.86 -22.57
N GLN A 191 -20.21 34.65 -23.32
CA GLN A 191 -20.42 33.42 -24.10
C GLN A 191 -19.77 33.44 -25.50
N GLU A 192 -19.26 34.60 -25.93
CA GLU A 192 -18.61 34.77 -27.24
C GLU A 192 -17.16 34.27 -27.22
N ASP A 193 -16.45 34.41 -26.10
CA ASP A 193 -15.07 33.92 -25.93
C ASP A 193 -15.03 32.54 -25.26
N ARG A 194 -15.54 31.52 -25.97
CA ARG A 194 -15.53 30.13 -25.48
C ARG A 194 -14.37 29.32 -26.04
N LYS A 195 -13.83 28.41 -25.23
CA LYS A 195 -12.89 27.35 -25.65
C LYS A 195 -13.56 25.98 -25.52
N PRO A 196 -13.29 25.03 -26.44
CA PRO A 196 -13.78 23.68 -26.29
C PRO A 196 -13.16 23.05 -25.04
N ILE A 197 -14.00 22.46 -24.19
CA ILE A 197 -13.54 21.59 -23.11
C ILE A 197 -13.33 20.21 -23.71
N SER A 198 -12.16 19.61 -23.44
CA SER A 198 -11.89 18.24 -23.88
C SER A 198 -12.97 17.30 -23.36
N ASP A 199 -13.49 16.46 -24.24
CA ASP A 199 -14.39 15.37 -23.88
C ASP A 199 -13.67 14.24 -23.12
N LYS A 200 -12.36 14.35 -22.90
CA LYS A 200 -11.52 13.46 -22.08
C LYS A 200 -11.06 14.09 -20.77
N LEU A 201 -11.73 15.16 -20.32
CA LEU A 201 -11.33 15.85 -19.10
C LEU A 201 -11.52 15.00 -17.82
N ILE A 202 -12.61 14.21 -17.76
CA ILE A 202 -13.00 13.47 -16.57
C ILE A 202 -12.91 11.97 -16.83
N GLY A 203 -12.10 11.26 -16.05
CA GLY A 203 -11.95 9.81 -16.11
C GLY A 203 -11.67 9.21 -14.73
N VAL A 204 -11.42 7.91 -14.71
CA VAL A 204 -11.14 7.15 -13.48
C VAL A 204 -9.73 6.58 -13.54
N PHE A 205 -9.03 6.68 -12.42
CA PHE A 205 -7.77 5.98 -12.17
C PHE A 205 -8.05 4.75 -11.30
N PHE A 206 -7.59 3.58 -11.74
CA PHE A 206 -7.73 2.34 -11.00
C PHE A 206 -6.37 1.69 -10.78
N GLU A 207 -6.11 1.34 -9.53
CA GLU A 207 -5.00 0.54 -9.07
C GLU A 207 -5.52 -0.43 -8.01
N ASP A 208 -4.99 -1.65 -7.99
CA ASP A 208 -5.24 -2.60 -6.91
C ASP A 208 -4.46 -2.18 -5.66
N ILE A 209 -5.04 -1.24 -4.92
CA ILE A 209 -4.63 -0.77 -3.59
C ILE A 209 -5.83 -0.89 -2.64
N ASN A 210 -5.62 -1.27 -1.38
CA ASN A 210 -6.69 -1.46 -0.40
C ASN A 210 -7.74 -2.51 -0.81
N TYR A 211 -7.33 -3.62 -1.44
CA TYR A 211 -8.25 -4.64 -1.96
C TYR A 211 -9.24 -4.08 -3.01
N ALA A 212 -8.81 -3.09 -3.79
CA ALA A 212 -9.67 -2.48 -4.81
C ALA A 212 -9.99 -3.45 -5.95
N ALA A 213 -9.10 -4.40 -6.30
CA ALA A 213 -9.38 -5.47 -7.25
C ALA A 213 -9.85 -6.75 -6.54
N ASP A 214 -8.92 -7.59 -6.08
CA ASP A 214 -9.22 -8.81 -5.32
C ASP A 214 -9.86 -8.44 -3.98
N GLY A 215 -11.09 -8.89 -3.74
CA GLY A 215 -11.92 -8.48 -2.59
C GLY A 215 -12.74 -7.21 -2.80
N GLY A 216 -12.57 -6.54 -3.93
CA GLY A 216 -13.25 -5.29 -4.29
C GLY A 216 -14.00 -5.41 -5.62
N LEU A 217 -13.51 -4.71 -6.64
CA LEU A 217 -14.15 -4.60 -7.95
C LEU A 217 -14.24 -5.94 -8.68
N TYR A 218 -13.29 -6.85 -8.47
CA TYR A 218 -13.36 -8.21 -9.01
C TYR A 218 -14.36 -9.04 -8.18
N ALA A 219 -15.29 -9.75 -8.84
CA ALA A 219 -16.41 -10.38 -8.14
C ALA A 219 -16.11 -11.74 -7.49
N GLU A 220 -14.87 -12.22 -7.50
CA GLU A 220 -14.47 -13.44 -6.79
C GLU A 220 -14.69 -13.28 -5.28
N LEU A 221 -15.36 -14.25 -4.67
CA LEU A 221 -15.70 -14.22 -3.25
C LEU A 221 -14.72 -15.04 -2.40
N ILE A 222 -13.92 -15.92 -3.01
CA ILE A 222 -12.98 -16.79 -2.31
C ILE A 222 -11.60 -16.13 -2.24
N GLN A 223 -11.14 -15.85 -1.03
CA GLN A 223 -9.79 -15.34 -0.79
C GLN A 223 -8.80 -16.51 -0.79
N ASN A 224 -7.60 -16.32 -1.36
CA ASN A 224 -6.58 -17.37 -1.47
C ASN A 224 -7.13 -18.66 -2.12
N ARG A 225 -7.87 -18.49 -3.22
CA ARG A 225 -8.63 -19.56 -3.90
C ARG A 225 -7.80 -20.74 -4.43
N ASP A 226 -6.50 -20.52 -4.55
CA ASP A 226 -5.51 -21.39 -5.16
C ASP A 226 -4.31 -21.66 -4.25
N PHE A 227 -4.40 -21.30 -2.96
CA PHE A 227 -3.41 -21.62 -1.94
C PHE A 227 -2.00 -21.03 -2.18
N GLU A 228 -1.87 -20.01 -3.04
CA GLU A 228 -0.59 -19.38 -3.42
C GLU A 228 -0.11 -18.29 -2.45
N TYR A 229 -0.85 -18.00 -1.37
CA TYR A 229 -0.42 -17.01 -0.39
C TYR A 229 0.86 -17.45 0.34
N THR A 230 1.80 -16.52 0.51
CA THR A 230 3.07 -16.78 1.18
C THR A 230 3.45 -15.66 2.14
N SER A 231 4.51 -15.90 2.93
CA SER A 231 5.10 -14.88 3.80
C SER A 231 5.76 -13.71 3.04
N LYS A 232 5.92 -13.83 1.71
CA LYS A 232 6.37 -12.73 0.84
C LYS A 232 5.28 -11.68 0.63
N ASP A 233 4.02 -12.11 0.57
CA ASP A 233 2.87 -11.20 0.46
C ASP A 233 2.68 -10.42 1.76
N LYS A 234 2.66 -11.16 2.88
CA LYS A 234 2.53 -10.62 4.23
C LYS A 234 3.15 -11.60 5.23
N LYS A 235 3.93 -11.11 6.20
CA LYS A 235 4.78 -11.96 7.06
C LYS A 235 4.05 -13.13 7.73
N GLU A 236 2.82 -12.92 8.17
CA GLU A 236 1.99 -13.93 8.85
C GLU A 236 1.21 -14.84 7.89
N TRP A 237 1.26 -14.59 6.58
CA TRP A 237 0.54 -15.38 5.58
C TRP A 237 1.30 -16.65 5.19
N ASN A 238 0.52 -17.67 4.91
CA ASN A 238 0.89 -18.97 4.38
C ASN A 238 -0.20 -19.49 3.42
N SER A 239 0.02 -20.67 2.83
CA SER A 239 -0.88 -21.25 1.82
C SER A 239 -2.29 -21.57 2.32
N LEU A 240 -2.51 -21.64 3.64
CA LEU A 240 -3.83 -21.82 4.26
C LEU A 240 -4.42 -20.53 4.83
N THR A 241 -3.82 -19.36 4.57
CA THR A 241 -4.44 -18.08 4.95
C THR A 241 -5.84 -17.95 4.33
N ALA A 242 -6.79 -17.36 5.07
CA ALA A 242 -8.22 -17.30 4.73
C ALA A 242 -8.96 -18.66 4.72
N TRP A 243 -8.25 -19.77 4.96
CA TRP A 243 -8.83 -21.10 5.12
C TRP A 243 -8.73 -21.57 6.56
N THR A 244 -9.82 -22.11 7.10
CA THR A 244 -9.83 -22.87 8.34
C THR A 244 -10.22 -24.30 8.06
N SER A 245 -9.71 -25.24 8.84
CA SER A 245 -9.96 -26.67 8.64
C SER A 245 -10.47 -27.36 9.89
N LYS A 246 -11.34 -28.35 9.68
CA LYS A 246 -11.68 -29.36 10.69
C LYS A 246 -10.94 -30.64 10.32
N GLY A 247 -9.87 -30.94 11.05
CA GLY A 247 -8.90 -31.99 10.72
C GLY A 247 -7.62 -31.43 10.10
N SER A 248 -6.64 -32.31 9.86
CA SER A 248 -5.31 -31.94 9.37
C SER A 248 -5.26 -31.88 7.84
N VAL A 249 -5.73 -30.77 7.27
CA VAL A 249 -5.57 -30.49 5.83
C VAL A 249 -4.14 -30.03 5.55
N ARG A 250 -3.54 -30.54 4.47
CA ARG A 250 -2.20 -30.18 4.02
C ARG A 250 -2.23 -29.56 2.63
N VAL A 251 -1.22 -28.74 2.33
CA VAL A 251 -0.99 -28.19 0.99
C VAL A 251 0.19 -28.93 0.36
N GLU A 252 0.06 -29.28 -0.91
CA GLU A 252 1.06 -30.01 -1.70
C GLU A 252 1.37 -29.25 -2.99
N THR A 253 2.53 -29.53 -3.58
CA THR A 253 3.00 -28.89 -4.83
C THR A 253 3.39 -29.87 -5.93
N ALA A 254 3.46 -31.16 -5.63
CA ALA A 254 3.81 -32.19 -6.60
C ALA A 254 2.69 -32.42 -7.64
N ASN A 255 3.02 -32.33 -8.93
CA ASN A 255 2.07 -32.49 -10.05
C ASN A 255 0.86 -31.54 -9.91
N PRO A 256 1.13 -30.23 -9.94
CA PRO A 256 0.12 -29.20 -9.69
C PRO A 256 -0.89 -29.12 -10.84
N LEU A 257 -1.92 -28.29 -10.68
CA LEU A 257 -2.85 -27.97 -11.76
C LEU A 257 -2.12 -27.27 -12.92
N HIS A 258 -1.19 -26.38 -12.61
CA HIS A 258 -0.35 -25.68 -13.56
C HIS A 258 0.97 -25.21 -12.92
N ASP A 259 2.05 -25.03 -13.68
CA ASP A 259 3.36 -24.65 -13.12
C ASP A 259 3.40 -23.22 -12.54
N ASN A 260 2.48 -22.36 -12.96
CA ASN A 260 2.31 -21.01 -12.40
C ASN A 260 1.50 -20.99 -11.10
N ASN A 261 0.82 -22.08 -10.76
CA ASN A 261 -0.09 -22.20 -9.63
C ASN A 261 0.08 -23.60 -9.02
N LYS A 262 1.05 -23.71 -8.13
CA LYS A 262 1.63 -24.97 -7.70
C LYS A 262 0.89 -25.58 -6.54
N HIS A 263 0.29 -24.78 -5.69
CA HIS A 263 -0.25 -25.22 -4.42
C HIS A 263 -1.67 -25.76 -4.59
N TYR A 264 -1.97 -26.84 -3.89
CA TYR A 264 -3.34 -27.35 -3.79
C TYR A 264 -3.55 -28.05 -2.45
N ALA A 265 -4.79 -28.10 -1.97
CA ALA A 265 -5.12 -28.72 -0.69
C ALA A 265 -5.46 -30.20 -0.84
N LEU A 266 -5.03 -31.02 0.11
CA LEU A 266 -5.31 -32.45 0.23
C LEU A 266 -6.18 -32.73 1.44
N LEU A 267 -7.32 -33.40 1.22
CA LEU A 267 -8.29 -33.74 2.24
C LEU A 267 -8.45 -35.25 2.36
N ASP A 268 -8.39 -35.74 3.60
CA ASP A 268 -8.79 -37.09 3.97
C ASP A 268 -10.31 -37.19 4.18
N SER A 269 -10.84 -38.41 4.22
CA SER A 269 -12.26 -38.64 4.52
C SER A 269 -12.66 -38.02 5.86
N GLY A 270 -13.73 -37.22 5.86
CA GLY A 270 -14.27 -36.51 7.02
C GLY A 270 -13.71 -35.09 7.23
N GLN A 271 -12.61 -34.73 6.58
CA GLN A 271 -12.02 -33.40 6.74
C GLN A 271 -12.82 -32.31 6.03
N THR A 272 -12.67 -31.08 6.53
CA THR A 272 -13.38 -29.91 6.00
C THR A 272 -12.40 -28.75 5.79
N LEU A 273 -12.61 -28.00 4.70
CA LEU A 273 -12.04 -26.69 4.44
C LEU A 273 -13.15 -25.63 4.46
N ILE A 274 -12.89 -24.50 5.10
CA ILE A 274 -13.83 -23.39 5.22
C ILE A 274 -13.10 -22.10 4.83
N ASN A 275 -13.56 -21.43 3.78
CA ASN A 275 -13.04 -20.13 3.36
C ASN A 275 -13.90 -19.00 3.93
N GLU A 276 -13.25 -17.99 4.52
CA GLU A 276 -13.95 -16.83 5.09
C GLU A 276 -14.25 -15.70 4.08
N GLY A 277 -13.73 -15.80 2.86
CA GLY A 277 -13.79 -14.73 1.86
C GLY A 277 -12.98 -13.51 2.29
N PHE A 278 -13.23 -12.37 1.65
CA PHE A 278 -12.56 -11.11 1.98
C PHE A 278 -13.28 -10.40 3.14
N ASN A 279 -13.02 -10.84 4.37
CA ASN A 279 -13.74 -10.43 5.60
C ASN A 279 -15.24 -10.77 5.60
N GLY A 280 -15.59 -11.92 5.03
CA GLY A 280 -16.97 -12.40 4.92
C GLY A 280 -17.47 -12.46 3.48
N ILE A 281 -18.41 -13.37 3.22
CA ILE A 281 -19.10 -13.50 1.94
C ILE A 281 -20.52 -12.96 2.08
N ALA A 282 -20.79 -11.80 1.50
CA ALA A 282 -22.13 -11.23 1.49
C ALA A 282 -23.03 -11.99 0.51
N ILE A 283 -24.13 -12.54 1.01
CA ILE A 283 -25.12 -13.27 0.22
C ILE A 283 -26.53 -12.75 0.43
N GLN A 284 -27.39 -12.95 -0.57
CA GLN A 284 -28.80 -12.57 -0.53
C GLN A 284 -29.70 -13.78 -0.82
N THR A 285 -30.80 -13.90 -0.09
CA THR A 285 -31.74 -15.01 -0.20
C THR A 285 -32.24 -15.16 -1.64
N GLY A 286 -32.17 -16.37 -2.19
CA GLY A 286 -32.62 -16.70 -3.54
C GLY A 286 -31.60 -16.38 -4.64
N GLU A 287 -30.53 -15.63 -4.35
CA GLU A 287 -29.46 -15.40 -5.30
C GLU A 287 -28.65 -16.67 -5.57
N LYS A 288 -28.09 -16.72 -6.78
CA LYS A 288 -27.32 -17.86 -7.27
C LYS A 288 -25.86 -17.49 -7.43
N TYR A 289 -25.01 -18.45 -7.08
CA TYR A 289 -23.57 -18.33 -7.09
C TYR A 289 -22.98 -19.50 -7.88
N ASP A 290 -22.17 -19.17 -8.88
CA ASP A 290 -21.43 -20.12 -9.68
C ASP A 290 -20.22 -20.61 -8.87
N PHE A 291 -20.30 -21.84 -8.40
CA PHE A 291 -19.22 -22.53 -7.73
C PHE A 291 -18.40 -23.34 -8.74
N SER A 292 -17.09 -23.22 -8.68
CA SER A 292 -16.21 -24.13 -9.40
C SER A 292 -14.99 -24.56 -8.57
N VAL A 293 -14.46 -25.74 -8.89
CA VAL A 293 -13.27 -26.29 -8.24
C VAL A 293 -12.60 -27.27 -9.19
N PHE A 294 -11.26 -27.32 -9.17
CA PHE A 294 -10.51 -28.40 -9.78
C PHE A 294 -10.27 -29.50 -8.74
N VAL A 295 -10.53 -30.74 -9.12
CA VAL A 295 -10.33 -31.91 -8.25
C VAL A 295 -9.39 -32.93 -8.87
N LYS A 296 -8.57 -33.56 -8.04
CA LYS A 296 -7.74 -34.73 -8.40
C LYS A 296 -8.00 -35.84 -7.38
N ALA A 297 -8.40 -37.00 -7.89
CA ALA A 297 -8.67 -38.20 -7.09
C ALA A 297 -8.53 -39.46 -7.96
N SER A 298 -7.65 -40.38 -7.56
CA SER A 298 -7.38 -41.65 -8.27
C SER A 298 -8.59 -42.58 -8.22
N SER A 299 -9.29 -42.58 -7.09
CA SER A 299 -10.53 -43.31 -6.85
C SER A 299 -11.72 -42.38 -6.76
N ALA A 300 -12.92 -42.91 -6.98
CA ALA A 300 -14.14 -42.13 -6.85
C ALA A 300 -14.33 -41.70 -5.39
N SER A 301 -14.24 -40.39 -5.17
CA SER A 301 -14.45 -39.74 -3.88
C SER A 301 -15.74 -38.92 -3.91
N LEU A 302 -16.36 -38.73 -2.76
CA LEU A 302 -17.50 -37.84 -2.57
C LEU A 302 -17.10 -36.68 -1.67
N PHE A 303 -17.50 -35.47 -2.07
CA PHE A 303 -17.37 -34.27 -1.25
C PHE A 303 -18.67 -33.47 -1.29
N SER A 304 -18.91 -32.65 -0.28
CA SER A 304 -20.02 -31.71 -0.27
C SER A 304 -19.56 -30.27 -0.20
N VAL A 305 -20.39 -29.39 -0.74
CA VAL A 305 -20.16 -27.94 -0.79
C VAL A 305 -21.43 -27.19 -0.42
N ARG A 306 -21.29 -26.20 0.44
CA ARG A 306 -22.39 -25.30 0.85
C ARG A 306 -21.86 -24.01 1.44
N LEU A 307 -22.73 -23.02 1.55
CA LEU A 307 -22.48 -21.81 2.34
C LEU A 307 -22.98 -22.03 3.77
N ILE A 308 -22.22 -21.52 4.75
CA ILE A 308 -22.53 -21.62 6.17
C ILE A 308 -22.35 -20.28 6.89
N ASP A 309 -23.01 -20.12 8.05
CA ASP A 309 -22.65 -19.08 9.01
C ASP A 309 -21.46 -19.51 9.89
N ALA A 310 -21.02 -18.63 10.81
CA ALA A 310 -19.94 -18.91 11.74
C ALA A 310 -20.23 -20.10 12.70
N ALA A 311 -21.50 -20.43 12.94
CA ALA A 311 -21.92 -21.56 13.76
C ALA A 311 -22.05 -22.88 12.96
N GLY A 312 -21.85 -22.83 11.63
CA GLY A 312 -21.98 -23.98 10.74
C GLY A 312 -23.40 -24.26 10.26
N LYS A 313 -24.35 -23.35 10.46
CA LYS A 313 -25.71 -23.46 9.93
C LYS A 313 -25.66 -23.24 8.41
N SER A 314 -26.33 -24.12 7.65
CA SER A 314 -26.41 -23.97 6.20
C SER A 314 -27.17 -22.72 5.78
N LEU A 315 -26.59 -21.98 4.84
CA LEU A 315 -27.13 -20.76 4.22
C LEU A 315 -27.34 -20.93 2.71
N SER A 316 -27.20 -22.14 2.19
CA SER A 316 -27.52 -22.51 0.81
C SER A 316 -28.07 -23.94 0.73
N ASN A 317 -28.43 -24.39 -0.48
CA ASN A 317 -28.49 -25.82 -0.76
C ASN A 317 -27.11 -26.47 -0.58
N GLU A 318 -27.09 -27.75 -0.20
CA GLU A 318 -25.89 -28.56 -0.15
C GLU A 318 -25.72 -29.34 -1.45
N LEU A 319 -24.55 -29.23 -2.07
CA LEU A 319 -24.17 -29.99 -3.25
C LEU A 319 -23.35 -31.19 -2.80
N VAL A 320 -23.75 -32.41 -3.15
CA VAL A 320 -22.91 -33.62 -2.98
C VAL A 320 -22.37 -34.02 -4.34
N LEU A 321 -21.05 -34.02 -4.48
CA LEU A 321 -20.34 -34.09 -5.74
C LEU A 321 -19.37 -35.26 -5.75
N SER A 322 -19.24 -35.91 -6.92
CA SER A 322 -18.26 -36.97 -7.12
C SER A 322 -17.00 -36.41 -7.76
N ALA A 323 -15.86 -36.69 -7.14
CA ALA A 323 -14.53 -36.39 -7.63
C ALA A 323 -13.88 -37.65 -8.20
N THR A 324 -13.48 -37.60 -9.47
CA THR A 324 -12.59 -38.58 -10.10
C THR A 324 -11.90 -37.91 -11.28
N SER A 325 -10.60 -38.19 -11.46
CA SER A 325 -9.80 -37.60 -12.53
C SER A 325 -9.09 -38.63 -13.41
N ARG A 326 -9.51 -39.90 -13.38
CA ARG A 326 -8.91 -40.98 -14.19
C ARG A 326 -8.87 -40.70 -15.69
N SER A 327 -9.81 -39.91 -16.20
CA SER A 327 -9.91 -39.55 -17.62
C SER A 327 -9.35 -38.17 -17.97
N ALA A 328 -8.77 -37.45 -17.00
CA ALA A 328 -8.21 -36.12 -17.24
C ALA A 328 -6.75 -36.21 -17.69
N ALA A 329 -6.39 -35.50 -18.77
CA ALA A 329 -5.06 -35.55 -19.36
C ALA A 329 -3.94 -35.09 -18.41
N ASN A 330 -4.22 -34.13 -17.52
CA ASN A 330 -3.29 -33.64 -16.49
C ASN A 330 -3.65 -34.16 -15.08
N GLY A 331 -4.54 -35.13 -14.96
CA GLY A 331 -5.00 -35.66 -13.68
C GLY A 331 -5.92 -34.73 -12.87
N TRP A 332 -6.33 -33.58 -13.43
CA TRP A 332 -7.25 -32.63 -12.79
C TRP A 332 -8.55 -32.49 -13.58
N LYS A 333 -9.67 -32.44 -12.86
CA LYS A 333 -10.99 -32.25 -13.47
C LYS A 333 -11.68 -31.05 -12.86
N LYS A 334 -12.12 -30.10 -13.69
CA LYS A 334 -12.97 -28.99 -13.25
C LYS A 334 -14.40 -29.49 -13.00
N ILE A 335 -14.99 -29.08 -11.89
CA ILE A 335 -16.40 -29.26 -11.57
C ILE A 335 -17.03 -27.89 -11.42
N GLU A 336 -18.18 -27.68 -12.06
CA GLU A 336 -18.94 -26.43 -12.03
C GLU A 336 -20.39 -26.72 -11.62
N LYS A 337 -20.89 -25.98 -10.62
CA LYS A 337 -22.23 -26.13 -10.05
C LYS A 337 -22.75 -24.80 -9.53
N VAL A 338 -24.03 -24.76 -9.17
CA VAL A 338 -24.69 -23.56 -8.66
C VAL A 338 -25.11 -23.78 -7.21
N LEU A 339 -24.72 -22.85 -6.34
CA LEU A 339 -25.27 -22.70 -4.99
C LEU A 339 -26.36 -21.62 -5.04
N THR A 340 -27.48 -21.88 -4.38
CA THR A 340 -28.59 -20.94 -4.19
C THR A 340 -28.67 -20.61 -2.71
N ALA A 341 -28.51 -19.33 -2.38
CA ALA A 341 -28.55 -18.87 -1.01
C ALA A 341 -29.99 -18.98 -0.44
N THR A 342 -30.10 -19.40 0.81
CA THR A 342 -31.37 -19.55 1.54
C THR A 342 -31.56 -18.46 2.59
N ALA A 343 -30.57 -17.60 2.79
CA ALA A 343 -30.57 -16.50 3.72
C ALA A 343 -29.83 -15.28 3.15
N THR A 344 -30.06 -14.12 3.76
CA THR A 344 -29.34 -12.87 3.48
C THR A 344 -28.45 -12.57 4.67
N VAL A 345 -27.14 -12.62 4.49
CA VAL A 345 -26.15 -12.35 5.54
C VAL A 345 -24.93 -11.63 4.95
N PRO A 346 -24.23 -10.79 5.73
CA PRO A 346 -23.01 -10.12 5.26
C PRO A 346 -21.76 -11.01 5.31
N ASP A 347 -21.79 -12.12 6.07
CA ASP A 347 -20.60 -12.83 6.55
C ASP A 347 -20.71 -14.36 6.43
N ALA A 348 -21.27 -14.86 5.31
CA ALA A 348 -21.24 -16.28 5.01
C ALA A 348 -19.81 -16.79 4.76
N ARG A 349 -19.65 -18.12 4.82
CA ARG A 349 -18.40 -18.83 4.52
C ARG A 349 -18.67 -19.98 3.57
N LEU A 350 -17.69 -20.32 2.73
CA LEU A 350 -17.78 -21.50 1.87
C LEU A 350 -17.21 -22.72 2.61
N GLU A 351 -18.00 -23.78 2.79
CA GLU A 351 -17.55 -25.06 3.35
C GLU A 351 -17.40 -26.11 2.23
N ILE A 352 -16.23 -26.76 2.17
CA ILE A 352 -15.96 -27.96 1.37
C ILE A 352 -15.65 -29.10 2.34
N LYS A 353 -16.43 -30.18 2.28
CA LYS A 353 -16.23 -31.36 3.14
C LYS A 353 -15.93 -32.60 2.32
N ALA A 354 -14.82 -33.27 2.58
CA ALA A 354 -14.54 -34.58 2.02
C ALA A 354 -15.44 -35.62 2.71
N VAL A 355 -16.57 -35.97 2.09
CA VAL A 355 -17.60 -36.85 2.68
C VAL A 355 -17.11 -38.30 2.74
N LYS A 356 -16.56 -38.78 1.62
CA LYS A 356 -16.04 -40.14 1.50
C LYS A 356 -14.84 -40.14 0.56
N VAL A 357 -13.68 -40.50 1.10
CA VAL A 357 -12.46 -40.74 0.33
C VAL A 357 -12.03 -42.19 0.57
N ALA A 358 -11.54 -42.87 -0.46
CA ALA A 358 -11.09 -44.25 -0.32
C ALA A 358 -9.90 -44.34 0.68
N SER A 359 -9.80 -45.46 1.40
CA SER A 359 -8.70 -45.66 2.37
C SER A 359 -7.34 -45.58 1.67
N GLY A 360 -6.41 -44.80 2.24
CA GLY A 360 -5.08 -44.57 1.67
C GLY A 360 -5.04 -43.56 0.51
N GLU A 361 -6.18 -43.02 0.09
CA GLU A 361 -6.29 -42.00 -0.94
C GLU A 361 -6.65 -40.64 -0.32
N GLN A 362 -6.47 -39.57 -1.10
CA GLN A 362 -6.83 -38.21 -0.71
C GLN A 362 -7.60 -37.52 -1.83
N LEU A 363 -8.47 -36.59 -1.45
CA LEU A 363 -9.09 -35.66 -2.38
C LEU A 363 -8.22 -34.42 -2.49
N ALA A 364 -7.66 -34.15 -3.66
CA ALA A 364 -7.02 -32.88 -3.94
C ALA A 364 -8.05 -31.87 -4.47
N VAL A 365 -8.02 -30.64 -3.97
CA VAL A 365 -8.83 -29.51 -4.44
C VAL A 365 -7.93 -28.30 -4.71
N ASP A 366 -8.23 -27.60 -5.80
CA ASP A 366 -7.50 -26.42 -6.25
C ASP A 366 -8.43 -25.46 -7.00
N MET A 367 -8.03 -24.19 -7.12
CA MET A 367 -8.74 -23.14 -7.87
C MET A 367 -10.24 -23.08 -7.51
N VAL A 368 -10.51 -22.97 -6.21
CA VAL A 368 -11.86 -22.91 -5.65
C VAL A 368 -12.44 -21.53 -5.90
N SER A 369 -13.47 -21.41 -6.72
CA SER A 369 -14.08 -20.13 -7.07
C SER A 369 -15.55 -20.09 -6.71
N LEU A 370 -16.01 -18.93 -6.25
CA LEU A 370 -17.42 -18.64 -6.02
C LEU A 370 -17.74 -17.24 -6.56
N PHE A 371 -18.50 -17.18 -7.65
CA PHE A 371 -18.92 -15.93 -8.26
C PHE A 371 -20.43 -15.71 -8.11
N PRO A 372 -20.92 -14.50 -7.79
CA PRO A 372 -22.32 -14.16 -7.99
C PRO A 372 -22.68 -14.31 -9.48
N GLN A 373 -23.85 -14.88 -9.80
CA GLN A 373 -24.34 -14.88 -11.19
C GLN A 373 -24.67 -13.46 -11.68
N LYS A 374 -25.01 -12.57 -10.76
CA LYS A 374 -25.32 -11.15 -11.03
C LYS A 374 -24.07 -10.27 -10.96
N THR A 375 -23.08 -10.55 -11.80
CA THR A 375 -21.96 -9.62 -12.04
C THR A 375 -22.43 -8.40 -12.84
N PHE A 376 -21.61 -7.34 -12.87
CA PHE A 376 -21.83 -6.22 -13.75
C PHE A 376 -21.96 -6.71 -15.21
N ARG A 377 -23.06 -6.31 -15.87
CA ARG A 377 -23.43 -6.78 -17.23
C ARG A 377 -23.45 -8.31 -17.40
N ASN A 378 -23.61 -9.09 -16.32
CA ASN A 378 -23.59 -10.55 -16.32
C ASN A 378 -22.34 -11.16 -16.98
N ARG A 379 -21.20 -10.46 -16.92
CA ARG A 379 -19.93 -10.95 -17.46
C ARG A 379 -19.39 -12.09 -16.59
N LYS A 380 -19.01 -13.21 -17.22
CA LYS A 380 -18.25 -14.28 -16.54
C LYS A 380 -16.87 -13.75 -16.17
N ASN A 381 -16.33 -14.16 -15.01
CA ASN A 381 -15.10 -13.61 -14.46
C ASN A 381 -15.14 -12.07 -14.30
N GLY A 382 -16.35 -11.53 -14.15
CA GLY A 382 -16.62 -10.11 -14.26
C GLY A 382 -16.50 -9.35 -12.94
N LEU A 383 -17.09 -8.16 -12.93
CA LEU A 383 -16.96 -7.22 -11.83
C LEU A 383 -18.14 -7.27 -10.86
N ARG A 384 -17.88 -6.88 -9.63
CA ARG A 384 -18.87 -6.72 -8.57
C ARG A 384 -19.85 -5.62 -8.99
N LYS A 385 -21.13 -5.98 -9.06
CA LYS A 385 -22.15 -5.16 -9.74
C LYS A 385 -22.31 -3.76 -9.15
N ASP A 386 -22.35 -3.64 -7.83
CA ASP A 386 -22.55 -2.37 -7.13
C ASP A 386 -21.35 -1.42 -7.33
N LEU A 387 -20.12 -1.90 -7.15
CA LEU A 387 -18.91 -1.09 -7.32
C LEU A 387 -18.72 -0.65 -8.78
N ALA A 388 -18.89 -1.58 -9.72
CA ALA A 388 -18.81 -1.27 -11.14
C ALA A 388 -19.92 -0.31 -11.58
N GLN A 389 -21.15 -0.46 -11.08
CA GLN A 389 -22.23 0.48 -11.38
C GLN A 389 -21.92 1.89 -10.83
N MET A 390 -21.42 2.00 -9.59
CA MET A 390 -21.04 3.30 -9.03
C MET A 390 -19.98 4.00 -9.88
N ILE A 391 -18.99 3.28 -10.39
CA ILE A 391 -17.97 3.83 -11.30
C ILE A 391 -18.60 4.22 -12.64
N ALA A 392 -19.50 3.39 -13.19
CA ALA A 392 -20.20 3.68 -14.44
C ALA A 392 -21.08 4.95 -14.33
N ASP A 393 -21.70 5.19 -13.18
CA ASP A 393 -22.57 6.34 -12.92
C ASP A 393 -21.82 7.68 -12.89
N ILE A 394 -20.49 7.66 -12.64
CA ILE A 394 -19.60 8.82 -12.81
C ILE A 394 -19.50 9.24 -14.29
N LYS A 395 -19.85 8.34 -15.21
CA LYS A 395 -19.73 8.50 -16.67
C LYS A 395 -18.31 8.89 -17.09
N PRO A 396 -17.28 8.12 -16.65
CA PRO A 396 -15.90 8.44 -16.98
C PRO A 396 -15.68 8.33 -18.48
N ARG A 397 -14.87 9.24 -19.01
CA ARG A 397 -14.51 9.28 -20.43
C ARG A 397 -13.36 8.36 -20.77
N PHE A 398 -12.53 8.06 -19.77
CA PHE A 398 -11.48 7.06 -19.85
C PHE A 398 -11.30 6.34 -18.51
N VAL A 399 -10.70 5.15 -18.56
CA VAL A 399 -10.26 4.40 -17.38
C VAL A 399 -8.77 4.08 -17.51
N ARG A 400 -7.96 4.56 -16.57
CA ARG A 400 -6.52 4.27 -16.47
C ARG A 400 -6.29 3.05 -15.58
N PHE A 401 -5.67 1.99 -16.09
CA PHE A 401 -5.44 0.71 -15.40
C PHE A 401 -4.15 0.01 -15.89
N PRO A 402 -3.58 -0.99 -15.18
CA PRO A 402 -3.80 -1.30 -13.77
C PRO A 402 -3.14 -0.27 -12.84
N GLY A 403 -2.55 0.79 -13.42
CA GLY A 403 -2.27 2.06 -12.77
C GLY A 403 -1.16 2.08 -11.72
N GLY A 404 -0.64 3.28 -11.49
CA GLY A 404 0.16 3.67 -10.33
C GLY A 404 1.41 2.83 -10.08
N CYS A 405 1.71 2.62 -8.80
CA CYS A 405 2.86 1.86 -8.32
C CYS A 405 2.74 0.36 -8.56
N VAL A 406 1.53 -0.21 -8.65
CA VAL A 406 1.35 -1.64 -8.97
C VAL A 406 1.94 -1.95 -10.34
N ALA A 407 1.74 -1.07 -11.33
CA ALA A 407 2.32 -1.26 -12.66
C ALA A 407 3.86 -1.30 -12.67
N HIS A 408 4.50 -0.53 -11.77
CA HIS A 408 5.96 -0.47 -11.68
C HIS A 408 6.56 -1.57 -10.80
N GLY A 409 5.78 -2.17 -9.90
CA GLY A 409 6.23 -3.26 -9.04
C GLY A 409 7.19 -2.84 -7.92
N ASN A 410 7.45 -3.79 -7.02
CA ASN A 410 8.44 -3.70 -5.94
C ASN A 410 9.78 -4.29 -6.40
N GLY A 411 10.46 -3.58 -7.30
CA GLY A 411 11.71 -4.01 -7.93
C GLY A 411 11.47 -4.60 -9.32
N MET A 412 12.55 -4.80 -10.08
CA MET A 412 12.48 -5.23 -11.48
C MET A 412 11.80 -6.59 -11.67
N ASP A 413 12.01 -7.52 -10.73
CA ASP A 413 11.45 -8.88 -10.80
C ASP A 413 9.94 -8.95 -10.51
N ASN A 414 9.36 -7.88 -9.95
CA ASN A 414 7.93 -7.77 -9.60
C ASN A 414 7.19 -6.75 -10.48
N ILE A 415 7.77 -6.34 -11.61
CA ILE A 415 7.08 -5.48 -12.57
C ILE A 415 5.81 -6.16 -13.09
N TYR A 416 4.72 -5.39 -13.21
CA TYR A 416 3.44 -5.91 -13.67
C TYR A 416 3.49 -6.33 -15.14
N ASN A 417 3.45 -7.64 -15.39
CA ASN A 417 3.41 -8.18 -16.73
C ASN A 417 1.97 -8.50 -17.16
N TRP A 418 1.44 -7.70 -18.09
CA TRP A 418 0.06 -7.85 -18.57
C TRP A 418 -0.24 -9.25 -19.14
N LYS A 419 0.77 -9.94 -19.71
CA LYS A 419 0.63 -11.29 -20.27
C LYS A 419 0.30 -12.32 -19.20
N HIS A 420 0.71 -12.09 -17.96
CA HIS A 420 0.39 -12.97 -16.82
C HIS A 420 -1.08 -12.89 -16.39
N THR A 421 -1.84 -11.94 -16.96
CA THR A 421 -3.21 -11.61 -16.51
C THR A 421 -4.29 -12.00 -17.50
N ILE A 422 -3.93 -12.67 -18.60
CA ILE A 422 -4.84 -13.06 -19.67
C ILE A 422 -4.83 -14.58 -19.85
N GLY A 423 -5.84 -15.12 -20.50
CA GLY A 423 -6.01 -16.56 -20.68
C GLY A 423 -6.76 -17.21 -19.52
N LYS A 424 -6.66 -18.54 -19.42
CA LYS A 424 -7.36 -19.32 -18.40
C LYS A 424 -6.83 -18.96 -17.02
N LEU A 425 -7.72 -18.93 -16.03
CA LEU A 425 -7.38 -18.48 -14.68
C LEU A 425 -6.25 -19.30 -14.06
N GLU A 426 -6.29 -20.62 -14.25
CA GLU A 426 -5.28 -21.57 -13.73
C GLU A 426 -3.90 -21.43 -14.39
N GLU A 427 -3.83 -20.78 -15.56
CA GLU A 427 -2.59 -20.53 -16.27
C GLU A 427 -2.01 -19.13 -15.94
N ARG A 428 -2.80 -18.24 -15.32
CA ARG A 428 -2.33 -16.90 -14.91
C ARG A 428 -1.26 -17.03 -13.83
N LYS A 429 -0.34 -16.07 -13.80
CA LYS A 429 0.76 -16.05 -12.82
C LYS A 429 0.43 -15.01 -11.74
N PRO A 430 -0.01 -15.44 -10.55
CA PRO A 430 -0.23 -14.53 -9.44
C PRO A 430 1.11 -13.95 -8.96
N ASP A 431 1.05 -12.86 -8.20
CA ASP A 431 2.23 -12.25 -7.61
C ASP A 431 1.86 -11.43 -6.38
N PHE A 432 2.86 -11.09 -5.56
CA PHE A 432 2.65 -10.17 -4.46
C PHE A 432 2.40 -8.75 -4.98
N ASN A 433 1.54 -8.03 -4.29
CA ASN A 433 1.21 -6.63 -4.49
C ASN A 433 2.22 -5.74 -3.75
N LEU A 434 2.68 -4.66 -4.39
CA LEU A 434 3.49 -3.63 -3.74
C LEU A 434 2.84 -3.06 -2.46
N TRP A 435 1.51 -3.09 -2.36
CA TRP A 435 0.74 -2.64 -1.21
C TRP A 435 0.57 -3.67 -0.09
N GLY A 436 1.33 -4.78 -0.11
CA GLY A 436 1.44 -5.71 1.02
C GLY A 436 0.32 -6.74 1.14
N TYR A 437 -0.18 -7.22 0.00
CA TYR A 437 -1.13 -8.34 -0.10
C TYR A 437 -0.92 -9.08 -1.42
N HIS A 438 -1.72 -10.09 -1.72
CA HIS A 438 -1.56 -10.96 -2.90
C HIS A 438 -2.44 -10.53 -4.07
N GLN A 439 -1.98 -10.69 -5.31
CA GLN A 439 -2.76 -10.42 -6.51
C GLN A 439 -2.97 -11.69 -7.32
N THR A 440 -4.22 -12.13 -7.45
CA THR A 440 -4.60 -13.33 -8.21
C THR A 440 -4.43 -13.14 -9.72
N LYS A 441 -4.42 -11.87 -10.17
CA LYS A 441 -4.54 -11.47 -11.58
C LYS A 441 -5.84 -11.98 -12.23
N GLY A 442 -6.87 -12.29 -11.45
CA GLY A 442 -8.21 -12.65 -11.94
C GLY A 442 -8.92 -11.48 -12.63
N LEU A 443 -8.75 -10.27 -12.11
CA LEU A 443 -9.05 -9.02 -12.82
C LEU A 443 -7.81 -8.58 -13.62
N GLY A 444 -7.74 -9.05 -14.86
CA GLY A 444 -6.64 -8.80 -15.79
C GLY A 444 -6.98 -7.81 -16.88
N TYR A 445 -6.06 -7.67 -17.84
CA TYR A 445 -6.22 -6.71 -18.94
C TYR A 445 -7.48 -6.95 -19.76
N PHE A 446 -7.84 -8.21 -20.03
CA PHE A 446 -9.06 -8.53 -20.77
C PHE A 446 -10.31 -8.02 -20.03
N GLU A 447 -10.39 -8.26 -18.72
CA GLU A 447 -11.52 -7.82 -17.90
C GLU A 447 -11.60 -6.29 -17.82
N TYR A 448 -10.47 -5.57 -17.74
CA TYR A 448 -10.46 -4.11 -17.80
C TYR A 448 -10.95 -3.55 -19.14
N PHE A 449 -10.48 -4.12 -20.26
CA PHE A 449 -10.95 -3.70 -21.59
C PHE A 449 -12.45 -3.95 -21.77
N GLN A 450 -12.93 -5.12 -21.33
CA GLN A 450 -14.35 -5.45 -21.37
C GLN A 450 -15.18 -4.47 -20.51
N TYR A 451 -14.67 -4.07 -19.35
CA TYR A 451 -15.34 -3.09 -18.52
C TYR A 451 -15.39 -1.70 -19.17
N CYS A 452 -14.30 -1.26 -19.82
CA CYS A 452 -14.28 -0.01 -20.58
C CYS A 452 -15.33 0.00 -21.70
N GLU A 453 -15.46 -1.12 -22.44
CA GLU A 453 -16.51 -1.32 -23.44
C GLU A 453 -17.92 -1.23 -22.81
N ASP A 454 -18.14 -1.91 -21.68
CA ASP A 454 -19.44 -1.99 -21.00
C ASP A 454 -19.98 -0.64 -20.49
N ILE A 455 -19.10 0.33 -20.24
CA ILE A 455 -19.44 1.68 -19.73
C ILE A 455 -19.24 2.78 -20.77
N GLY A 456 -18.71 2.46 -21.96
CA GLY A 456 -18.42 3.44 -23.01
C GLY A 456 -17.26 4.39 -22.69
N ALA A 457 -16.26 3.92 -21.94
CA ALA A 457 -15.06 4.68 -21.62
C ALA A 457 -13.87 4.24 -22.50
N GLU A 458 -12.99 5.17 -22.86
CA GLU A 458 -11.73 4.82 -23.53
C GLU A 458 -10.75 4.13 -22.55
N PRO A 459 -10.15 2.99 -22.91
CA PRO A 459 -9.15 2.36 -22.07
C PRO A 459 -7.82 3.14 -22.16
N LEU A 460 -7.20 3.42 -21.00
CA LEU A 460 -5.84 3.95 -20.89
C LEU A 460 -4.95 2.92 -20.17
N PRO A 461 -4.53 1.84 -20.86
CA PRO A 461 -3.70 0.79 -20.28
C PRO A 461 -2.28 1.29 -19.98
N VAL A 462 -1.74 0.94 -18.82
CA VAL A 462 -0.42 1.33 -18.33
C VAL A 462 0.53 0.14 -18.40
N LEU A 463 1.52 0.23 -19.27
CA LEU A 463 2.62 -0.72 -19.35
C LEU A 463 3.82 -0.22 -18.55
N ALA A 464 4.54 -1.14 -17.93
CA ALA A 464 5.76 -0.81 -17.20
C ALA A 464 6.86 -0.32 -18.15
N ALA A 465 7.55 0.75 -17.75
CA ALA A 465 8.63 1.37 -18.53
C ALA A 465 10.04 0.91 -18.09
N GLY A 466 10.15 -0.21 -17.37
CA GLY A 466 11.44 -0.71 -16.86
C GLY A 466 11.99 0.08 -15.67
N VAL A 467 11.14 0.79 -14.94
CA VAL A 467 11.51 1.56 -13.73
C VAL A 467 10.60 1.12 -12.58
N PRO A 468 11.16 0.65 -11.44
CA PRO A 468 10.38 0.29 -10.26
C PRO A 468 9.66 1.48 -9.61
N CYS A 469 8.63 1.22 -8.79
CA CYS A 469 7.97 2.30 -8.06
C CYS A 469 8.93 2.90 -7.02
N GLN A 470 8.85 4.22 -6.78
CA GLN A 470 9.61 4.89 -5.70
C GLN A 470 9.37 4.29 -4.30
N ASN A 471 8.23 3.61 -4.09
CA ASN A 471 7.89 2.89 -2.85
C ASN A 471 8.38 1.44 -2.83
N SER A 472 9.16 1.01 -3.82
CA SER A 472 9.81 -0.30 -3.82
C SER A 472 10.89 -0.37 -2.73
N ALA A 473 11.03 -1.53 -2.08
CA ALA A 473 12.10 -1.81 -1.12
C ALA A 473 13.48 -1.98 -1.80
N HIS A 474 13.52 -2.22 -3.11
CA HIS A 474 14.74 -2.62 -3.83
C HIS A 474 15.31 -1.51 -4.70
N ASN A 475 15.05 -0.24 -4.39
CA ASN A 475 15.45 0.89 -5.24
C ASN A 475 16.93 1.25 -5.21
N HIS A 476 17.73 0.57 -4.39
CA HIS A 476 19.13 0.88 -4.20
C HIS A 476 19.92 -0.44 -4.27
N ALA A 477 20.33 -0.81 -5.48
CA ALA A 477 21.31 -1.86 -5.74
C ALA A 477 22.64 -1.21 -6.11
#